data_AF-A0A1J4SGC4-F1
#
_entry.id   AF-A0A1J4SGC4-F1
#
_cell.length_a   1.000
_cell.length_b   1.000
_cell.length_c   1.000
_cell.angle_alpha   90.00
_cell.angle_beta   90.00
_cell.angle_gamma   90.00
#
_symmetry.space_group_name_H-M   'P 1'
#
loop_
_entity.id
_entity.type
_entity.pdbx_description
1 polymer ?
#
loop_
_entity_poly.entity_id
_entity_poly.type
_entity_poly.pdbx_seq_one_letter_code
_entity_poly.pdbx_strand_id
1 'polypeptide(L)'
;MSTTKRIEPYLVFADAAGNIYDHPELLMLCRRGNELALPRPDELMPLPEGSEFFLLPGRSALGLDPETGQVEELGETDELAVAVFASPAHTLSATAAYKTRPGAPVLPLFAYGALGFYEGRFYVCAKRVDPDHRQEFGHIPCERIESGARKLLAELPGNRLVRHLTSCALTYGCPAARNLALGRFEAPLPTARTCNARCVGCISLQPEDSGFPSTQNRITFKPTHKELVEIMLRHQGKEKRPIFSFGQGCEGEPLTEAALIASAVSRFRKAGGRGTVNVNSNASLPGTLPELAAAGVNSIRVSLNSARKATYEAYYRPNGYDFEDVRGSILAAKGAGMFVSLNLLFFPGMTDGENEWEALNALVAETRLDFIQMRNLNLDPELVLRLMAGVDFGPCMGLANFMKRLRKNNPWLGFGYFNPYLGDRDASAG
;
A
#
# COMPACT_ATOMS: atom_id res chain seq x y z
N MET A 1 -10.23 -29.89 -24.75
CA MET A 1 -10.33 -29.29 -23.40
C MET A 1 -8.94 -29.29 -22.82
N SER A 2 -8.26 -28.13 -22.81
CA SER A 2 -6.91 -28.03 -22.23
C SER A 2 -7.05 -28.26 -20.72
N THR A 3 -6.56 -29.39 -20.23
CA THR A 3 -6.43 -29.66 -18.80
C THR A 3 -5.42 -28.65 -18.26
N THR A 4 -5.90 -27.53 -17.73
CA THR A 4 -5.06 -26.60 -16.97
C THR A 4 -4.39 -27.41 -15.88
N LYS A 5 -3.08 -27.58 -16.00
CA LYS A 5 -2.24 -28.30 -15.05
C LYS A 5 -2.50 -27.74 -13.66
N ARG A 6 -2.88 -28.60 -12.72
CA ARG A 6 -3.14 -28.21 -11.33
C ARG A 6 -1.80 -27.81 -10.70
N ILE A 7 -1.69 -26.54 -10.32
CA ILE A 7 -0.51 -26.02 -9.62
C ILE A 7 -0.64 -26.43 -8.15
N GLU A 8 0.33 -27.19 -7.65
CA GLU A 8 0.33 -27.69 -6.27
C GLU A 8 1.72 -27.43 -5.67
N PRO A 9 1.95 -26.21 -5.15
CA PRO A 9 3.27 -25.83 -4.66
C PRO A 9 3.64 -26.56 -3.38
N TYR A 10 4.93 -26.86 -3.25
CA TYR A 10 5.53 -27.41 -2.04
C TYR A 10 5.91 -26.29 -1.06
N LEU A 11 5.97 -26.66 0.22
CA LEU A 11 6.45 -25.82 1.31
C LEU A 11 7.84 -25.30 0.98
N VAL A 12 8.06 -24.00 1.22
CA VAL A 12 9.37 -23.38 1.18
C VAL A 12 9.78 -22.99 2.60
N PHE A 13 11.02 -23.31 2.95
CA PHE A 13 11.63 -22.96 4.24
C PHE A 13 13.05 -22.46 4.01
N ALA A 14 13.66 -21.89 5.06
CA ALA A 14 15.03 -21.42 4.98
C ALA A 14 15.84 -21.82 6.20
N ASP A 15 17.14 -22.03 5.99
CA ASP A 15 18.10 -22.23 7.07
C ASP A 15 18.44 -20.90 7.77
N ALA A 16 19.20 -20.97 8.88
CA ALA A 16 19.66 -19.79 9.61
C ALA A 16 20.59 -18.85 8.80
N ALA A 17 21.19 -19.34 7.70
CA ALA A 17 21.99 -18.54 6.78
C ALA A 17 21.14 -17.86 5.70
N GLY A 18 19.84 -18.15 5.63
CA GLY A 18 18.90 -17.61 4.66
C GLY A 18 18.91 -18.32 3.32
N ASN A 19 19.51 -19.51 3.21
CA ASN A 19 19.35 -20.34 2.01
C ASN A 19 17.93 -20.92 2.03
N ILE A 20 17.28 -20.89 0.87
CA ILE A 20 15.87 -21.27 0.72
C ILE A 20 15.78 -22.64 0.05
N TYR A 21 14.99 -23.54 0.62
CA TYR A 21 14.77 -24.91 0.16
C TYR A 21 13.27 -25.19 0.00
N ASP A 22 12.92 -26.03 -0.95
CA ASP A 22 11.60 -26.65 -1.05
C ASP A 22 11.57 -27.99 -0.30
N HIS A 23 10.44 -28.29 0.35
CA HIS A 23 10.25 -29.58 1.00
C HIS A 23 9.87 -30.64 -0.05
N PRO A 24 10.44 -31.86 -0.02
CA PRO A 24 10.17 -32.88 -1.03
C PRO A 24 8.71 -33.40 -1.04
N GLU A 25 8.05 -33.33 0.12
CA GLU A 25 6.76 -34.00 0.35
C GLU A 25 5.63 -33.07 0.81
N LEU A 26 5.96 -31.99 1.52
CA LEU A 26 4.95 -31.18 2.22
C LEU A 26 4.46 -30.08 1.29
N LEU A 27 3.13 -29.96 1.21
CA LEU A 27 2.49 -28.93 0.40
C LEU A 27 2.54 -27.57 1.10
N MET A 28 2.57 -26.52 0.29
CA MET A 28 2.47 -25.13 0.71
C MET A 28 1.17 -24.90 1.48
N LEU A 29 1.30 -24.43 2.72
CA LEU A 29 0.19 -23.94 3.52
C LEU A 29 0.14 -22.41 3.48
N CYS A 30 -1.07 -21.84 3.53
CA CYS A 30 -1.26 -20.39 3.60
C CYS A 30 -2.26 -20.02 4.70
N ARG A 31 -2.21 -18.75 5.13
CA ARG A 31 -3.05 -18.20 6.18
C ARG A 31 -4.01 -17.14 5.64
N ARG A 32 -5.29 -17.25 6.02
CA ARG A 32 -6.32 -16.23 5.79
C ARG A 32 -7.02 -15.98 7.12
N GLY A 33 -6.80 -14.81 7.72
CA GLY A 33 -7.23 -14.56 9.10
C GLY A 33 -6.67 -15.64 10.05
N ASN A 34 -7.56 -16.34 10.76
CA ASN A 34 -7.17 -17.44 11.65
C ASN A 34 -7.09 -18.81 10.95
N GLU A 35 -7.55 -18.92 9.70
CA GLU A 35 -7.61 -20.19 8.97
C GLU A 35 -6.25 -20.53 8.34
N LEU A 36 -5.82 -21.77 8.52
CA LEU A 36 -4.73 -22.39 7.77
C LEU A 36 -5.31 -23.38 6.75
N ALA A 37 -4.90 -23.26 5.50
CA ALA A 37 -5.37 -24.13 4.44
C ALA A 37 -4.44 -24.07 3.22
N LEU A 38 -4.64 -25.01 2.28
CA LEU A 38 -4.00 -24.93 0.98
C LEU A 38 -4.42 -23.66 0.21
N PRO A 39 -3.57 -23.15 -0.68
CA PRO A 39 -3.92 -22.04 -1.54
C PRO A 39 -5.08 -22.42 -2.47
N ARG A 40 -6.00 -21.48 -2.73
CA ARG A 40 -7.03 -21.71 -3.74
C ARG A 40 -6.40 -21.61 -5.14
N PRO A 41 -6.84 -22.40 -6.14
CA PRO A 41 -6.24 -22.34 -7.48
C PRO A 41 -6.27 -20.95 -8.14
N ASP A 42 -7.28 -20.13 -7.85
CA ASP A 42 -7.42 -18.76 -8.39
C ASP A 42 -6.61 -17.70 -7.62
N GLU A 43 -5.92 -18.10 -6.56
CA GLU A 43 -5.07 -17.25 -5.72
C GLU A 43 -3.59 -17.39 -6.04
N LEU A 44 -3.18 -18.45 -6.76
CA LEU A 44 -1.78 -18.68 -7.12
C LEU A 44 -1.40 -17.92 -8.39
N MET A 45 -0.31 -17.18 -8.30
CA MET A 45 0.38 -16.65 -9.46
C MET A 45 1.88 -16.89 -9.31
N PRO A 46 2.62 -16.96 -10.43
CA PRO A 46 4.07 -17.00 -10.33
C PRO A 46 4.60 -15.76 -9.63
N LEU A 47 5.68 -15.91 -8.86
CA LEU A 47 6.24 -14.82 -8.10
C LEU A 47 6.60 -13.64 -9.03
N PRO A 48 6.06 -12.42 -8.78
CA PRO A 48 6.38 -11.25 -9.59
C PRO A 48 7.85 -10.87 -9.47
N GLU A 49 8.44 -10.43 -10.58
CA GLU A 49 9.78 -9.83 -10.57
C GLU A 49 9.80 -8.60 -9.65
N GLY A 50 10.94 -8.40 -8.97
CA GLY A 50 11.12 -7.32 -7.99
C GLY A 50 10.43 -7.55 -6.65
N SER A 51 9.91 -8.75 -6.39
CA SER A 51 9.47 -9.16 -5.05
C SER A 51 10.68 -9.53 -4.18
N GLU A 52 10.54 -9.37 -2.87
CA GLU A 52 11.62 -9.60 -1.89
C GLU A 52 11.26 -10.74 -0.94
N PHE A 53 12.18 -11.69 -0.75
CA PHE A 53 12.01 -12.80 0.20
C PHE A 53 12.36 -12.34 1.61
N PHE A 54 11.55 -12.75 2.59
CA PHE A 54 11.79 -12.48 4.01
C PHE A 54 11.87 -13.78 4.79
N LEU A 55 13.00 -13.96 5.46
CA LEU A 55 13.13 -14.89 6.56
C LEU A 55 12.28 -14.40 7.73
N LEU A 56 11.56 -15.30 8.42
CA LEU A 56 10.74 -14.96 9.57
C LEU A 56 11.41 -15.46 10.87
N PRO A 57 12.17 -14.61 11.60
CA PRO A 57 12.89 -15.05 12.78
C PRO A 57 11.96 -15.61 13.86
N GLY A 58 12.36 -16.72 14.47
CA GLY A 58 11.62 -17.38 15.55
C GLY A 58 10.29 -18.00 15.13
N ARG A 59 10.08 -18.25 13.83
CA ARG A 59 8.83 -18.82 13.30
C ARG A 59 9.14 -20.08 12.50
N SER A 60 8.59 -21.22 12.93
CA SER A 60 8.71 -22.51 12.23
C SER A 60 7.88 -22.49 10.95
N ALA A 61 8.43 -23.06 9.88
CA ALA A 61 7.68 -23.32 8.66
C ALA A 61 6.58 -24.37 8.91
N LEU A 62 5.41 -24.19 8.27
CA LEU A 62 4.29 -25.12 8.35
C LEU A 62 3.93 -25.65 6.95
N GLY A 63 3.87 -26.96 6.81
CA GLY A 63 3.43 -27.64 5.59
C GLY A 63 2.19 -28.49 5.83
N LEU A 64 1.51 -28.89 4.75
CA LEU A 64 0.46 -29.91 4.82
C LEU A 64 1.01 -31.21 4.24
N ASP A 65 0.95 -32.29 5.00
CA ASP A 65 1.21 -33.63 4.49
C ASP A 65 0.02 -34.09 3.62
N PRO A 66 0.21 -34.34 2.31
CA PRO A 66 -0.87 -34.76 1.42
C PRO A 66 -1.38 -36.18 1.71
N GLU A 67 -0.60 -37.04 2.37
CA GLU A 67 -1.00 -38.42 2.71
C GLU A 67 -1.92 -38.45 3.93
N THR A 68 -1.53 -37.75 5.01
CA THR A 68 -2.29 -37.75 6.27
C THR A 68 -3.30 -36.60 6.37
N GLY A 69 -3.15 -35.56 5.56
CA GLY A 69 -3.93 -34.32 5.65
C GLY A 69 -3.64 -33.52 6.92
N GLN A 70 -2.55 -33.81 7.63
CA GLN A 70 -2.16 -33.09 8.84
C GLN A 70 -1.23 -31.91 8.52
N VAL A 71 -1.31 -30.88 9.36
CA VAL A 71 -0.34 -29.77 9.32
C VAL A 71 0.90 -30.20 10.09
N GLU A 72 2.03 -30.17 9.42
CA GLU A 72 3.34 -30.48 9.99
C GLU A 72 4.12 -29.20 10.24
N GLU A 73 4.78 -29.16 11.41
CA GLU A 73 5.73 -28.12 11.77
C GLU A 73 7.14 -28.64 11.51
N LEU A 74 7.92 -27.89 10.73
CA LEU A 74 9.34 -28.16 10.62
C LEU A 74 10.03 -27.86 11.96
N GLY A 75 10.57 -28.92 12.55
CA GLY A 75 10.87 -29.04 13.99
C GLY A 75 12.30 -28.69 14.36
N GLU A 76 13.20 -28.49 13.40
CA GLU A 76 14.58 -28.13 13.72
C GLU A 76 14.73 -26.61 13.95
N THR A 77 15.70 -26.25 14.80
CA THR A 77 15.90 -24.86 15.25
C THR A 77 16.18 -23.92 14.07
N ASP A 78 16.74 -24.46 12.99
CA ASP A 78 17.17 -23.71 11.82
C ASP A 78 16.16 -23.72 10.66
N GLU A 79 15.01 -24.41 10.77
CA GLU A 79 14.00 -24.45 9.70
C GLU A 79 12.96 -23.33 9.86
N LEU A 80 13.28 -22.18 9.30
CA LEU A 80 12.50 -20.96 9.45
C LEU A 80 11.49 -20.79 8.32
N ALA A 81 10.33 -20.24 8.68
CA ALA A 81 9.32 -19.84 7.72
C ALA A 81 9.85 -18.72 6.81
N VAL A 82 9.47 -18.80 5.53
CA VAL A 82 9.78 -17.79 4.52
C VAL A 82 8.48 -17.13 4.07
N ALA A 83 8.50 -15.81 3.98
CA ALA A 83 7.44 -15.01 3.37
C ALA A 83 7.97 -14.23 2.19
N VAL A 84 7.06 -13.60 1.45
CA VAL A 84 7.42 -12.72 0.35
C VAL A 84 6.69 -11.38 0.42
N PHE A 85 7.44 -10.31 0.20
CA PHE A 85 6.89 -8.99 -0.08
C PHE A 85 6.68 -8.86 -1.57
N ALA A 86 5.43 -9.04 -2.01
CA ALA A 86 5.08 -8.96 -3.41
C ALA A 86 5.37 -7.56 -3.96
N SER A 87 5.92 -7.49 -5.17
CA SER A 87 6.23 -6.23 -5.81
C SER A 87 4.97 -5.35 -5.98
N PRO A 88 5.12 -4.01 -6.02
CA PRO A 88 3.99 -3.09 -6.21
C PRO A 88 3.09 -3.50 -7.39
N ALA A 89 1.81 -3.13 -7.31
CA ALA A 89 0.72 -3.60 -8.19
C ALA A 89 0.16 -5.00 -7.89
N HIS A 90 0.67 -5.70 -6.87
CA HIS A 90 0.15 -7.00 -6.44
C HIS A 90 -0.44 -6.92 -5.03
N THR A 91 -1.65 -7.46 -4.87
CA THR A 91 -2.32 -7.60 -3.56
C THR A 91 -2.32 -9.06 -3.17
N LEU A 92 -1.87 -9.36 -1.96
CA LEU A 92 -1.85 -10.69 -1.38
C LEU A 92 -3.28 -11.20 -1.18
N SER A 93 -3.48 -12.49 -1.44
CA SER A 93 -4.72 -13.22 -1.13
C SER A 93 -4.55 -14.20 0.02
N ALA A 94 -3.32 -14.42 0.49
CA ALA A 94 -3.03 -15.13 1.74
C ALA A 94 -1.66 -14.70 2.29
N THR A 95 -1.49 -14.81 3.60
CA THR A 95 -0.20 -14.59 4.28
C THR A 95 0.53 -15.90 4.54
N ALA A 96 1.83 -15.83 4.80
CA ALA A 96 2.65 -17.00 5.11
C ALA A 96 2.07 -17.77 6.32
N ALA A 97 2.01 -19.09 6.20
CA ALA A 97 1.68 -19.98 7.30
C ALA A 97 2.94 -20.29 8.11
N TYR A 98 2.87 -20.07 9.41
CA TYR A 98 3.96 -20.37 10.33
C TYR A 98 3.42 -20.60 11.74
N LYS A 99 4.26 -21.22 12.57
CA LYS A 99 4.07 -21.28 14.03
C LYS A 99 5.12 -20.45 14.73
N THR A 100 4.66 -19.50 15.54
CA THR A 100 5.53 -18.61 16.30
C THR A 100 6.10 -19.32 17.53
N ARG A 101 7.42 -19.32 17.65
CA ARG A 101 8.16 -19.90 18.79
C ARG A 101 8.24 -18.88 19.94
N PRO A 102 8.44 -19.34 21.19
CA PRO A 102 8.70 -18.44 22.31
C PRO A 102 9.87 -17.49 22.03
N GLY A 103 9.70 -16.20 22.33
CA GLY A 103 10.73 -15.18 22.14
C GLY A 103 10.88 -14.62 20.72
N ALA A 104 10.03 -15.02 19.78
CA ALA A 104 10.04 -14.45 18.43
C ALA A 104 9.77 -12.92 18.46
N PRO A 105 10.54 -12.11 17.71
CA PRO A 105 10.34 -10.67 17.66
C PRO A 105 9.06 -10.31 16.90
N VAL A 106 8.52 -9.11 17.12
CA VAL A 106 7.46 -8.57 16.25
C VAL A 106 8.05 -8.30 14.87
N LEU A 107 7.35 -8.70 13.81
CA LEU A 107 7.81 -8.50 12.44
C LEU A 107 7.72 -7.02 12.05
N PRO A 108 8.69 -6.48 11.27
CA PRO A 108 8.64 -5.11 10.76
C PRO A 108 7.42 -4.82 9.86
N LEU A 109 7.21 -3.55 9.49
CA LEU A 109 6.04 -3.10 8.72
C LEU A 109 6.10 -3.46 7.22
N PHE A 110 5.91 -4.74 6.94
CA PHE A 110 5.75 -5.28 5.58
C PHE A 110 4.54 -6.20 5.49
N ALA A 111 4.20 -6.57 4.26
CA ALA A 111 3.20 -7.60 3.98
C ALA A 111 3.91 -8.94 3.77
N TYR A 112 3.46 -9.98 4.47
CA TYR A 112 4.12 -11.28 4.54
C TYR A 112 3.33 -12.33 3.75
N GLY A 113 3.49 -12.31 2.42
CA GLY A 113 2.78 -13.19 1.50
C GLY A 113 3.20 -14.65 1.61
N ALA A 114 2.24 -15.56 1.40
CA ALA A 114 2.51 -16.99 1.32
C ALA A 114 3.28 -17.33 0.04
N LEU A 115 4.30 -18.18 0.17
CA LEU A 115 5.21 -18.58 -0.90
C LEU A 115 5.30 -20.12 -0.96
N GLY A 116 5.37 -20.66 -2.17
CA GLY A 116 5.65 -22.08 -2.41
C GLY A 116 6.47 -22.29 -3.67
N PHE A 117 6.98 -23.50 -3.88
CA PHE A 117 7.78 -23.86 -5.05
C PHE A 117 7.13 -24.97 -5.86
N TYR A 118 7.10 -24.82 -7.18
CA TYR A 118 6.52 -25.83 -8.08
C TYR A 118 7.26 -25.80 -9.41
N GLU A 119 7.78 -26.97 -9.82
CA GLU A 119 8.42 -27.18 -11.13
C GLU A 119 9.47 -26.12 -11.52
N GLY A 120 10.41 -25.84 -10.61
CA GLY A 120 11.51 -24.92 -10.88
C GLY A 120 11.16 -23.43 -10.73
N ARG A 121 10.00 -23.11 -10.15
CA ARG A 121 9.55 -21.72 -10.00
C ARG A 121 8.81 -21.47 -8.69
N PHE A 122 9.01 -20.28 -8.13
CA PHE A 122 8.25 -19.78 -6.99
C PHE A 122 6.85 -19.30 -7.39
N TYR A 123 5.87 -19.60 -6.54
CA TYR A 123 4.48 -19.18 -6.61
C TYR A 123 4.08 -18.44 -5.34
N VAL A 124 3.21 -17.44 -5.47
CA VAL A 124 2.71 -16.60 -4.37
C VAL A 124 1.19 -16.56 -4.39
N CYS A 125 0.58 -16.47 -3.21
CA CYS A 125 -0.84 -16.16 -3.05
C CYS A 125 -1.08 -14.66 -3.24
N ALA A 126 -1.24 -14.22 -4.49
CA ALA A 126 -1.46 -12.83 -4.82
C ALA A 126 -2.20 -12.66 -6.15
N LYS A 127 -2.64 -11.43 -6.41
CA LYS A 127 -3.18 -11.01 -7.70
C LYS A 127 -2.59 -9.68 -8.13
N ARG A 128 -2.23 -9.57 -9.41
CA ARG A 128 -1.94 -8.28 -10.03
C ARG A 128 -3.25 -7.49 -10.14
N VAL A 129 -3.35 -6.40 -9.39
CA VAL A 129 -4.54 -5.53 -9.31
C VAL A 129 -4.42 -4.28 -10.17
N ASP A 130 -3.22 -3.98 -10.67
CA ASP A 130 -2.95 -2.82 -11.52
C ASP A 130 -1.98 -3.20 -12.66
N PRO A 131 -2.31 -2.91 -13.93
CA PRO A 131 -1.42 -3.18 -15.06
C PRO A 131 -0.29 -2.15 -15.19
N ASP A 132 -0.32 -1.03 -14.47
CA ASP A 132 0.69 0.01 -14.56
C ASP A 132 2.05 -0.49 -14.01
N HIS A 133 3.12 -0.23 -14.77
CA HIS A 133 4.49 -0.68 -14.52
C HIS A 133 5.37 0.40 -13.89
N ARG A 134 4.79 1.51 -13.40
CA ARG A 134 5.55 2.69 -12.95
C ARG A 134 6.54 2.43 -11.81
N GLN A 135 6.34 1.38 -11.02
CA GLN A 135 7.26 0.98 -9.95
C GLN A 135 8.02 -0.31 -10.26
N GLU A 136 8.03 -0.74 -11.52
CA GLU A 136 8.91 -1.79 -12.00
C GLU A 136 10.26 -1.16 -12.36
N PHE A 137 11.31 -1.54 -11.61
CA PHE A 137 12.67 -0.99 -11.74
C PHE A 137 13.70 -2.03 -12.18
N GLY A 138 13.35 -3.32 -12.31
CA GLY A 138 14.30 -4.40 -12.60
C GLY A 138 15.17 -4.18 -13.84
N HIS A 139 14.65 -3.44 -14.83
CA HIS A 139 15.34 -3.13 -16.09
C HIS A 139 16.04 -1.75 -16.09
N ILE A 140 16.10 -1.07 -14.95
CA ILE A 140 16.64 0.28 -14.84
C ILE A 140 17.97 0.23 -14.08
N PRO A 141 19.10 0.56 -14.74
CA PRO A 141 20.39 0.61 -14.08
C PRO A 141 20.38 1.58 -12.89
N CYS A 142 20.97 1.17 -11.76
CA CYS A 142 21.01 1.99 -10.55
C CYS A 142 21.69 3.34 -10.80
N GLU A 143 22.73 3.36 -11.64
CA GLU A 143 23.48 4.56 -12.03
C GLU A 143 22.58 5.61 -12.69
N ARG A 144 21.51 5.19 -13.36
CA ARG A 144 20.54 6.09 -13.99
C ARG A 144 19.71 6.82 -12.94
N ILE A 145 19.32 6.13 -11.87
CA ILE A 145 18.61 6.73 -10.73
C ILE A 145 19.53 7.70 -9.99
N GLU A 146 20.77 7.28 -9.70
CA GLU A 146 21.78 8.11 -9.04
C GLU A 146 22.10 9.38 -9.83
N SER A 147 22.33 9.25 -11.14
CA SER A 147 22.59 10.38 -12.02
C SER A 147 21.40 11.35 -12.05
N GLY A 148 20.17 10.82 -12.11
CA GLY A 148 18.95 11.60 -12.00
C GLY A 148 18.83 12.38 -10.69
N ALA A 149 19.18 11.74 -9.56
CA ALA A 149 19.19 12.37 -8.25
C ALA A 149 20.25 13.48 -8.15
N ARG A 150 21.48 13.23 -8.62
CA ARG A 150 22.55 14.24 -8.67
C ARG A 150 22.16 15.43 -9.55
N LYS A 151 21.52 15.17 -10.70
CA LYS A 151 21.01 16.21 -11.59
C LYS A 151 19.91 17.05 -10.92
N LEU A 152 18.98 16.42 -10.21
CA LEU A 152 17.93 17.14 -9.48
C LEU A 152 18.52 18.06 -8.40
N LEU A 153 19.54 17.59 -7.66
CA LEU A 153 20.27 18.41 -6.68
C LEU A 153 20.98 19.61 -7.32
N ALA A 154 21.58 19.42 -8.50
CA ALA A 154 22.26 20.48 -9.23
C ALA A 154 21.31 21.50 -9.86
N GLU A 155 20.14 21.06 -10.34
CA GLU A 155 19.09 21.94 -10.90
C GLU A 155 18.41 22.79 -9.82
N LEU A 156 18.23 22.25 -8.61
CA LEU A 156 17.49 22.90 -7.51
C LEU A 156 18.29 22.87 -6.18
N PRO A 157 19.48 23.49 -6.12
CA PRO A 157 20.40 23.35 -4.97
C PRO A 157 19.87 24.02 -3.69
N GLY A 158 19.01 25.04 -3.81
CA GLY A 158 18.38 25.71 -2.68
C GLY A 158 17.21 24.95 -2.08
N ASN A 159 16.69 23.93 -2.76
CA ASN A 159 15.43 23.28 -2.42
C ASN A 159 15.65 22.13 -1.41
N ARG A 160 15.19 22.30 -0.16
CA ARG A 160 15.38 21.29 0.89
C ARG A 160 14.59 20.01 0.60
N LEU A 161 13.44 20.15 -0.06
CA LEU A 161 12.58 19.02 -0.41
C LEU A 161 13.26 18.13 -1.46
N VAL A 162 13.98 18.71 -2.42
CA VAL A 162 14.82 17.95 -3.35
C VAL A 162 15.91 17.14 -2.63
N ARG A 163 16.60 17.73 -1.65
CA ARG A 163 17.58 16.99 -0.82
C ARG A 163 16.94 15.82 -0.07
N HIS A 164 15.77 16.05 0.52
CA HIS A 164 15.03 14.99 1.20
C HIS A 164 14.63 13.86 0.23
N LEU A 165 14.05 14.21 -0.92
CA LEU A 165 13.57 13.22 -1.90
C LEU A 165 14.71 12.44 -2.57
N THR A 166 15.86 13.06 -2.80
CA THR A 166 17.03 12.32 -3.30
C THR A 166 17.60 11.35 -2.28
N SER A 167 17.60 11.71 -0.99
CA SER A 167 17.87 10.75 0.09
C SER A 167 16.82 9.62 0.12
N CYS A 168 15.54 9.94 -0.06
CA CYS A 168 14.50 8.91 -0.17
C CYS A 168 14.70 7.93 -1.32
N ALA A 169 15.14 8.43 -2.49
CA ALA A 169 15.39 7.58 -3.66
C ALA A 169 16.60 6.65 -3.47
N LEU A 170 17.67 7.15 -2.87
CA LEU A 170 18.97 6.48 -2.80
C LEU A 170 19.16 5.65 -1.52
N THR A 171 18.60 6.08 -0.40
CA THR A 171 18.76 5.42 0.91
C THR A 171 17.62 4.45 1.18
N TYR A 172 16.37 4.92 1.09
CA TYR A 172 15.19 4.09 1.41
C TYR A 172 14.61 3.37 0.19
N GLY A 173 15.17 3.59 -1.00
CA GLY A 173 14.67 2.98 -2.24
C GLY A 173 13.25 3.39 -2.61
N CYS A 174 12.75 4.53 -2.11
CA CYS A 174 11.36 4.95 -2.29
C CYS A 174 10.98 5.01 -3.79
N PRO A 175 10.00 4.20 -4.24
CA PRO A 175 9.63 4.14 -5.65
C PRO A 175 9.22 5.48 -6.26
N ALA A 176 8.44 6.29 -5.54
CA ALA A 176 8.01 7.61 -6.00
C ALA A 176 9.20 8.57 -6.15
N ALA A 177 10.14 8.54 -5.20
CA ALA A 177 11.33 9.37 -5.27
C ALA A 177 12.29 8.94 -6.40
N ARG A 178 12.45 7.63 -6.64
CA ARG A 178 13.17 7.09 -7.79
C ARG A 178 12.55 7.55 -9.10
N ASN A 179 11.22 7.54 -9.20
CA ASN A 179 10.50 8.04 -10.37
C ASN A 179 10.72 9.54 -10.61
N LEU A 180 10.73 10.37 -9.56
CA LEU A 180 11.07 11.80 -9.67
C LEU A 180 12.52 12.01 -10.15
N ALA A 181 13.48 11.25 -9.62
CA ALA A 181 14.87 11.31 -10.06
C ALA A 181 15.00 10.97 -11.56
N LEU A 182 14.23 9.99 -12.03
CA LEU A 182 14.15 9.59 -13.44
C LEU A 182 13.30 10.56 -14.30
N GLY A 183 12.53 11.46 -13.68
CA GLY A 183 11.65 12.41 -14.38
C GLY A 183 10.42 11.76 -15.02
N ARG A 184 9.86 10.71 -14.39
CA ARG A 184 8.71 9.95 -14.91
C ARG A 184 7.58 9.81 -13.88
N PHE A 185 6.36 9.57 -14.36
CA PHE A 185 5.17 9.23 -13.57
C PHE A 185 4.84 10.24 -12.45
N GLU A 186 4.78 9.76 -11.21
CA GLU A 186 4.30 10.45 -10.02
C GLU A 186 5.45 11.08 -9.23
N ALA A 187 5.36 12.39 -8.99
CA ALA A 187 6.27 13.17 -8.16
C ALA A 187 5.73 13.26 -6.72
N PRO A 188 6.48 12.75 -5.73
CA PRO A 188 6.12 12.88 -4.31
C PRO A 188 6.39 14.30 -3.80
N LEU A 189 5.48 14.84 -2.98
CA LEU A 189 5.57 16.18 -2.37
C LEU A 189 5.33 16.14 -0.85
N PRO A 190 6.21 15.49 -0.06
CA PRO A 190 6.02 15.41 1.38
C PRO A 190 6.06 16.79 2.05
N THR A 191 5.03 17.08 2.84
CA THR A 191 4.76 18.43 3.36
C THR A 191 4.45 18.45 4.86
N ALA A 192 3.74 17.46 5.39
CA ALA A 192 3.29 17.43 6.78
C ALA A 192 4.28 16.79 7.74
N ARG A 193 4.59 17.49 8.83
CA ARG A 193 5.41 16.97 9.94
C ARG A 193 4.59 16.25 11.01
N THR A 194 3.30 16.58 11.10
CA THR A 194 2.40 16.13 12.15
C THR A 194 1.29 15.27 11.56
N CYS A 195 0.79 14.32 12.34
CA CYS A 195 -0.35 13.49 12.01
C CYS A 195 -1.29 13.48 13.21
N ASN A 196 -2.60 13.53 12.94
CA ASN A 196 -3.66 13.41 13.94
C ASN A 196 -4.22 11.98 14.03
N ALA A 197 -3.57 11.00 13.40
CA ALA A 197 -3.82 9.57 13.59
C ALA A 197 -2.61 8.91 14.26
N ARG A 198 -2.86 7.91 15.11
CA ARG A 198 -1.83 7.13 15.81
C ARG A 198 -1.85 5.68 15.31
N CYS A 199 -1.79 5.52 13.98
CA CYS A 199 -1.94 4.23 13.33
C CYS A 199 -0.96 3.21 13.93
N VAL A 200 -1.44 2.01 14.26
CA VAL A 200 -0.60 0.92 14.80
C VAL A 200 0.59 0.63 13.87
N GLY A 201 0.34 0.58 12.55
CA GLY A 201 1.35 0.39 11.52
C GLY A 201 1.86 1.67 10.86
N CYS A 202 2.03 2.78 11.60
CA CYS A 202 2.53 4.02 11.00
C CYS A 202 3.97 3.85 10.45
N ILE A 203 4.13 4.03 9.14
CA ILE A 203 5.39 3.79 8.43
C ILE A 203 6.44 4.90 8.57
N SER A 204 6.04 6.09 9.06
CA SER A 204 6.96 7.23 9.28
C SER A 204 7.30 7.51 10.74
N LEU A 205 6.58 6.90 11.68
CA LEU A 205 6.74 7.17 13.10
C LEU A 205 6.19 5.99 13.91
N GLN A 206 7.05 5.36 14.72
CA GLN A 206 6.65 4.35 15.69
C GLN A 206 7.00 4.81 17.11
N PRO A 207 6.14 4.54 18.11
CA PRO A 207 6.52 4.68 19.52
C PRO A 207 7.74 3.84 19.86
N GLU A 208 8.56 4.28 20.82
CA GLU A 208 9.77 3.55 21.25
C GLU A 208 9.44 2.15 21.80
N ASP A 209 8.27 1.99 22.40
CA ASP A 209 7.77 0.75 23.00
C ASP A 209 6.98 -0.14 22.03
N SER A 210 6.90 0.21 20.73
CA SER A 210 6.18 -0.57 19.72
C SER A 210 6.77 -1.97 19.48
N GLY A 211 8.06 -2.15 19.74
CA GLY A 211 8.80 -3.39 19.48
C GLY A 211 9.29 -3.56 18.03
N PHE A 212 9.08 -2.56 17.15
CA PHE A 212 9.55 -2.56 15.76
C PHE A 212 9.72 -1.13 15.21
N PRO A 213 10.66 -0.88 14.29
CA PRO A 213 10.90 0.47 13.77
C PRO A 213 9.89 0.86 12.68
N SER A 214 9.78 2.17 12.44
CA SER A 214 9.19 2.70 11.20
C SER A 214 10.09 2.38 9.99
N THR A 215 9.51 2.13 8.82
CA THR A 215 10.27 1.79 7.60
C THR A 215 10.98 2.98 6.98
N GLN A 216 10.58 4.21 7.33
CA GLN A 216 11.22 5.43 6.89
C GLN A 216 11.04 6.54 7.92
N ASN A 217 11.89 7.57 7.86
CA ASN A 217 11.83 8.68 8.80
C ASN A 217 10.86 9.79 8.34
N ARG A 218 10.07 10.31 9.29
CA ARG A 218 9.21 11.47 9.04
C ARG A 218 10.02 12.73 8.71
N ILE A 219 9.54 13.51 7.76
CA ILE A 219 10.11 14.80 7.38
C ILE A 219 10.13 15.75 8.58
N THR A 220 11.25 16.42 8.80
CA THR A 220 11.49 17.26 9.99
C THR A 220 11.23 18.74 9.73
N PHE A 221 10.97 19.13 8.49
CA PHE A 221 10.71 20.50 8.08
C PHE A 221 9.42 20.58 7.25
N LYS A 222 8.79 21.75 7.29
CA LYS A 222 7.69 22.10 6.39
C LYS A 222 8.28 22.80 5.16
N PRO A 223 8.08 22.30 3.93
CA PRO A 223 8.56 22.96 2.73
C PRO A 223 7.82 24.28 2.51
N THR A 224 8.43 25.19 1.76
CA THR A 224 7.78 26.42 1.30
C THR A 224 6.96 26.15 0.03
N HIS A 225 5.99 27.02 -0.26
CA HIS A 225 5.26 26.95 -1.54
C HIS A 225 6.21 27.06 -2.74
N LYS A 226 7.31 27.82 -2.62
CA LYS A 226 8.34 27.94 -3.66
C LYS A 226 9.01 26.60 -3.92
N GLU A 227 9.45 25.91 -2.86
CA GLU A 227 10.09 24.59 -2.97
C GLU A 227 9.17 23.56 -3.63
N LEU A 228 7.87 23.58 -3.32
CA LEU A 228 6.87 22.72 -3.93
C LEU A 228 6.68 23.03 -5.42
N VAL A 229 6.44 24.30 -5.76
CA VAL A 229 6.16 24.73 -7.14
C VAL A 229 7.35 24.49 -8.06
N GLU A 230 8.59 24.69 -7.59
CA GLU A 230 9.81 24.39 -8.35
C GLU A 230 9.86 22.92 -8.81
N ILE A 231 9.59 21.98 -7.89
CA ILE A 231 9.56 20.54 -8.21
C ILE A 231 8.44 20.24 -9.20
N MET A 232 7.24 20.82 -8.98
CA MET A 232 6.08 20.57 -9.83
C MET A 232 6.32 21.04 -11.27
N LEU A 233 6.79 22.28 -11.46
CA LEU A 233 7.09 22.85 -12.78
C LEU A 233 8.22 22.09 -13.48
N ARG A 234 9.28 21.74 -12.75
CA ARG A 234 10.39 20.94 -13.30
C ARG A 234 9.89 19.59 -13.79
N HIS A 235 9.09 18.88 -12.99
CA HIS A 235 8.62 17.54 -13.34
C HIS A 235 7.60 17.55 -14.47
N GLN A 236 6.71 18.55 -14.54
CA GLN A 236 5.84 18.76 -15.70
C GLN A 236 6.62 18.91 -17.01
N GLY A 237 7.82 19.51 -16.97
CA GLY A 237 8.70 19.62 -18.13
C GLY A 237 9.36 18.30 -18.57
N LYS A 238 9.26 17.23 -17.77
CA LYS A 238 9.87 15.92 -18.02
C LYS A 238 8.85 14.82 -18.32
N GLU A 239 7.69 14.88 -17.68
CA GLU A 239 6.64 13.87 -17.79
C GLU A 239 5.43 14.43 -18.56
N LYS A 240 4.92 13.68 -19.53
CA LYS A 240 3.76 14.05 -20.35
C LYS A 240 2.45 13.91 -19.60
N ARG A 241 2.38 12.95 -18.67
CA ARG A 241 1.20 12.67 -17.83
C ARG A 241 1.54 12.82 -16.35
N PRO A 242 1.96 14.01 -15.89
CA PRO A 242 2.52 14.15 -14.57
C PRO A 242 1.43 14.02 -13.50
N ILE A 243 1.78 13.32 -12.42
CA ILE A 243 0.99 13.26 -11.19
C ILE A 243 1.86 13.86 -10.08
N PHE A 244 1.26 14.70 -9.25
CA PHE A 244 1.89 15.31 -8.09
C PHE A 244 1.13 14.90 -6.86
N SER A 245 1.80 14.26 -5.90
CA SER A 245 1.12 13.68 -4.75
C SER A 245 1.66 14.21 -3.44
N PHE A 246 0.78 14.88 -2.69
CA PHE A 246 0.93 15.09 -1.26
C PHE A 246 0.50 13.82 -0.52
N GLY A 247 0.95 13.61 0.71
CA GLY A 247 0.67 12.40 1.49
C GLY A 247 1.58 11.22 1.16
N GLN A 248 2.86 11.33 1.47
CA GLN A 248 3.90 10.35 1.20
C GLN A 248 4.25 9.56 2.45
N GLY A 249 4.88 8.39 2.27
CA GLY A 249 5.26 7.53 3.38
C GLY A 249 6.22 8.17 4.38
N CYS A 250 6.89 9.28 4.05
CA CYS A 250 7.81 10.02 4.93
C CYS A 250 7.15 11.24 5.59
N GLU A 251 5.83 11.40 5.54
CA GLU A 251 5.15 12.55 6.12
C GLU A 251 4.06 12.13 7.13
N GLY A 252 3.44 13.13 7.76
CA GLY A 252 2.27 12.97 8.60
C GLY A 252 0.96 13.07 7.80
N GLU A 253 -0.03 13.77 8.33
CA GLU A 253 -1.32 13.97 7.67
C GLU A 253 -1.32 15.27 6.83
N PRO A 254 -1.33 15.19 5.49
CA PRO A 254 -1.22 16.38 4.63
C PRO A 254 -2.39 17.37 4.77
N LEU A 255 -3.59 16.95 5.16
CA LEU A 255 -4.69 17.90 5.37
C LEU A 255 -4.41 18.87 6.54
N THR A 256 -3.50 18.53 7.46
CA THR A 256 -3.03 19.49 8.49
C THR A 256 -2.24 20.66 7.88
N GLU A 257 -1.81 20.52 6.63
CA GLU A 257 -1.09 21.52 5.84
C GLU A 257 -1.91 22.03 4.64
N ALA A 258 -3.24 21.85 4.66
CA ALA A 258 -4.13 22.17 3.54
C ALA A 258 -3.95 23.59 2.97
N ALA A 259 -3.78 24.60 3.82
CA ALA A 259 -3.55 25.98 3.38
C ALA A 259 -2.25 26.15 2.57
N LEU A 260 -1.17 25.46 2.97
CA LEU A 260 0.08 25.46 2.21
C LEU A 260 -0.09 24.74 0.87
N ILE A 261 -0.76 23.59 0.87
CA ILE A 261 -1.07 22.80 -0.33
C ILE A 261 -1.88 23.67 -1.31
N ALA A 262 -2.99 24.26 -0.85
CA ALA A 262 -3.83 25.15 -1.65
C ALA A 262 -3.02 26.31 -2.25
N SER A 263 -2.17 26.97 -1.45
CA SER A 263 -1.31 28.05 -1.94
C SER A 263 -0.32 27.60 -3.01
N ALA A 264 0.35 26.47 -2.81
CA ALA A 264 1.31 25.92 -3.77
C ALA A 264 0.62 25.51 -5.08
N VAL A 265 -0.52 24.82 -4.98
CA VAL A 265 -1.27 24.34 -6.14
C VAL A 265 -1.86 25.52 -6.93
N SER A 266 -2.45 26.52 -6.28
CA SER A 266 -2.94 27.72 -6.95
C SER A 266 -1.82 28.46 -7.71
N ARG A 267 -0.63 28.59 -7.11
CA ARG A 267 0.54 29.18 -7.77
C ARG A 267 1.02 28.36 -8.95
N PHE A 268 1.09 27.03 -8.80
CA PHE A 268 1.44 26.11 -9.88
C PHE A 268 0.46 26.25 -11.05
N ARG A 269 -0.86 26.22 -10.80
CA ARG A 269 -1.89 26.39 -11.84
C ARG A 269 -1.79 27.75 -12.54
N LYS A 270 -1.63 28.85 -11.80
CA LYS A 270 -1.44 30.20 -12.36
C LYS A 270 -0.21 30.31 -13.26
N ALA A 271 0.82 29.49 -13.02
CA ALA A 271 2.02 29.42 -13.85
C ALA A 271 1.88 28.47 -15.06
N GLY A 272 0.66 28.04 -15.42
CA GLY A 272 0.43 27.09 -16.52
C GLY A 272 0.64 25.63 -16.10
N GLY A 273 0.50 25.34 -14.81
CA GLY A 273 0.63 24.01 -14.23
C GLY A 273 -0.44 23.03 -14.72
N ARG A 274 -0.01 21.91 -15.30
CA ARG A 274 -0.82 20.85 -15.90
C ARG A 274 -0.62 19.52 -15.18
N GLY A 275 -1.54 18.58 -15.38
CA GLY A 275 -1.53 17.24 -14.80
C GLY A 275 -2.33 17.12 -13.51
N THR A 276 -2.28 15.93 -12.92
CA THR A 276 -3.09 15.55 -11.75
C THR A 276 -2.38 15.93 -10.46
N VAL A 277 -3.02 16.74 -9.63
CA VAL A 277 -2.59 17.00 -8.25
C VAL A 277 -3.48 16.20 -7.31
N ASN A 278 -2.85 15.34 -6.51
CA ASN A 278 -3.50 14.40 -5.61
C ASN A 278 -3.04 14.61 -4.16
N VAL A 279 -3.93 14.35 -3.20
CA VAL A 279 -3.60 14.32 -1.77
C VAL A 279 -3.93 12.93 -1.22
N ASN A 280 -2.94 12.19 -0.71
CA ASN A 280 -3.19 10.95 0.03
C ASN A 280 -3.38 11.28 1.51
N SER A 281 -4.46 10.85 2.14
CA SER A 281 -4.83 11.35 3.47
C SER A 281 -5.52 10.26 4.30
N ASN A 282 -5.49 10.40 5.62
CA ASN A 282 -6.39 9.72 6.55
C ASN A 282 -7.82 10.30 6.53
N ALA A 283 -8.03 11.40 5.80
CA ALA A 283 -9.28 12.11 5.58
C ALA A 283 -9.97 12.61 6.87
N SER A 284 -9.17 13.04 7.83
CA SER A 284 -9.63 13.51 9.13
C SER A 284 -10.21 14.93 9.15
N LEU A 285 -10.12 15.71 8.06
CA LEU A 285 -10.41 17.15 8.06
C LEU A 285 -11.36 17.55 6.90
N PRO A 286 -12.66 17.22 6.99
CA PRO A 286 -13.63 17.44 5.91
C PRO A 286 -13.75 18.90 5.45
N GLY A 287 -13.59 19.85 6.37
CA GLY A 287 -13.71 21.28 6.06
C GLY A 287 -12.63 21.82 5.10
N THR A 288 -11.55 21.08 4.87
CA THR A 288 -10.42 21.53 4.03
C THR A 288 -10.62 21.21 2.54
N LEU A 289 -11.49 20.26 2.19
CA LEU A 289 -11.59 19.75 0.82
C LEU A 289 -12.14 20.77 -0.19
N PRO A 290 -13.17 21.58 0.13
CA PRO A 290 -13.67 22.59 -0.81
C PRO A 290 -12.59 23.60 -1.23
N GLU A 291 -11.75 24.06 -0.29
CA GLU A 291 -10.66 25.01 -0.58
C GLU A 291 -9.57 24.36 -1.42
N LEU A 292 -9.20 23.11 -1.12
CA LEU A 292 -8.23 22.35 -1.91
C LEU A 292 -8.72 22.14 -3.36
N ALA A 293 -9.99 21.80 -3.54
CA ALA A 293 -10.60 21.67 -4.85
C ALA A 293 -10.57 23.00 -5.62
N ALA A 294 -10.98 24.11 -4.98
CA ALA A 294 -10.96 25.45 -5.56
C ALA A 294 -9.54 25.91 -5.95
N ALA A 295 -8.51 25.47 -5.20
CA ALA A 295 -7.12 25.74 -5.53
C ALA A 295 -6.59 24.97 -6.76
N GLY A 296 -7.31 23.93 -7.20
CA GLY A 296 -6.95 23.12 -8.36
C GLY A 296 -6.37 21.74 -8.03
N VAL A 297 -6.61 21.22 -6.82
CA VAL A 297 -6.37 19.81 -6.48
C VAL A 297 -7.44 18.96 -7.17
N ASN A 298 -7.01 17.92 -7.90
CA ASN A 298 -7.92 17.10 -8.70
C ASN A 298 -8.51 15.94 -7.92
N SER A 299 -7.74 15.37 -6.99
CA SER A 299 -8.11 14.13 -6.34
C SER A 299 -7.62 14.01 -4.90
N ILE A 300 -8.33 13.17 -4.15
CA ILE A 300 -7.93 12.71 -2.83
C ILE A 300 -7.94 11.18 -2.80
N ARG A 301 -6.95 10.61 -2.12
CA ARG A 301 -6.91 9.19 -1.77
C ARG A 301 -7.06 9.01 -0.27
N VAL A 302 -8.19 8.48 0.16
CA VAL A 302 -8.55 8.24 1.56
C VAL A 302 -8.05 6.87 2.01
N SER A 303 -7.20 6.84 3.03
CA SER A 303 -6.62 5.59 3.56
C SER A 303 -7.53 4.97 4.61
N LEU A 304 -7.81 3.67 4.47
CA LEU A 304 -8.80 2.97 5.27
C LEU A 304 -8.47 1.48 5.33
N ASN A 305 -8.52 0.87 6.51
CA ASN A 305 -8.37 -0.58 6.72
C ASN A 305 -9.72 -1.29 6.78
N SER A 306 -10.78 -0.57 7.16
CA SER A 306 -12.13 -1.10 7.27
C SER A 306 -13.18 0.00 7.13
N ALA A 307 -14.32 -0.33 6.52
CA ALA A 307 -15.49 0.56 6.46
C ALA A 307 -16.37 0.45 7.72
N ARG A 308 -15.97 -0.35 8.71
CA ARG A 308 -16.64 -0.51 10.00
C ARG A 308 -15.89 0.30 11.05
N LYS A 309 -16.60 1.21 11.73
CA LYS A 309 -16.02 2.19 12.67
C LYS A 309 -15.09 1.55 13.71
N ALA A 310 -15.53 0.51 14.41
CA ALA A 310 -14.71 -0.13 15.45
C ALA A 310 -13.40 -0.72 14.90
N THR A 311 -13.46 -1.43 13.77
CA THR A 311 -12.29 -2.01 13.08
C THR A 311 -11.35 -0.92 12.56
N TYR A 312 -11.91 0.18 12.04
CA TYR A 312 -11.14 1.34 11.61
C TYR A 312 -10.39 2.00 12.78
N GLU A 313 -11.10 2.29 13.87
CA GLU A 313 -10.57 2.99 15.04
C GLU A 313 -9.52 2.18 15.78
N ALA A 314 -9.66 0.85 15.82
CA ALA A 314 -8.67 -0.05 16.39
C ALA A 314 -7.29 0.14 15.73
N TYR A 315 -7.25 0.28 14.40
CA TYR A 315 -6.01 0.46 13.65
C TYR A 315 -5.55 1.92 13.59
N TYR A 316 -6.39 2.85 13.14
CA TYR A 316 -5.99 4.25 12.90
C TYR A 316 -5.79 5.06 14.19
N ARG A 317 -6.46 4.66 15.28
CA ARG A 317 -6.47 5.36 16.58
C ARG A 317 -6.58 6.88 16.41
N PRO A 318 -7.74 7.37 15.92
CA PRO A 318 -7.95 8.78 15.66
C PRO A 318 -7.67 9.66 16.88
N ASN A 319 -7.12 10.85 16.66
CA ASN A 319 -6.86 11.84 17.70
C ASN A 319 -7.41 13.20 17.26
N GLY A 320 -8.61 13.54 17.73
CA GLY A 320 -9.30 14.79 17.37
C GLY A 320 -10.11 14.70 16.07
N TYR A 321 -10.45 13.49 15.63
CA TYR A 321 -11.40 13.20 14.56
C TYR A 321 -11.99 11.80 14.78
N ASP A 322 -13.03 11.41 14.05
CA ASP A 322 -13.58 10.05 14.06
C ASP A 322 -13.87 9.48 12.66
N PHE A 323 -14.48 8.31 12.58
CA PHE A 323 -14.82 7.68 11.30
C PHE A 323 -15.87 8.47 10.49
N GLU A 324 -16.75 9.24 11.14
CA GLU A 324 -17.73 10.06 10.44
C GLU A 324 -17.07 11.25 9.75
N ASP A 325 -15.99 11.80 10.32
CA ASP A 325 -15.16 12.81 9.64
C ASP A 325 -14.52 12.26 8.35
N VAL A 326 -14.13 10.97 8.34
CA VAL A 326 -13.60 10.29 7.15
C VAL A 326 -14.67 10.19 6.07
N ARG A 327 -15.87 9.75 6.43
CA ARG A 327 -17.03 9.72 5.52
C ARG A 327 -17.39 11.11 5.02
N GLY A 328 -17.41 12.09 5.92
CA GLY A 328 -17.64 13.50 5.62
C GLY A 328 -16.62 14.06 4.64
N SER A 329 -15.34 13.68 4.75
CA SER A 329 -14.29 14.11 3.83
C SER A 329 -14.48 13.52 2.43
N ILE A 330 -14.91 12.26 2.32
CA ILE A 330 -15.27 11.64 1.04
C ILE A 330 -16.42 12.43 0.39
N LEU A 331 -17.51 12.66 1.14
CA LEU A 331 -18.67 13.41 0.64
C LEU A 331 -18.31 14.84 0.25
N ALA A 332 -17.52 15.55 1.07
CA ALA A 332 -17.08 16.91 0.80
C ALA A 332 -16.23 16.99 -0.48
N ALA A 333 -15.29 16.06 -0.67
CA ALA A 333 -14.48 15.98 -1.89
C ALA A 333 -15.34 15.70 -3.12
N LYS A 334 -16.31 14.77 -3.03
CA LYS A 334 -17.24 14.48 -4.13
C LYS A 334 -18.15 15.67 -4.46
N GLY A 335 -18.68 16.35 -3.43
CA GLY A 335 -19.46 17.58 -3.59
C GLY A 335 -18.68 18.72 -4.22
N ALA A 336 -17.36 18.76 -4.01
CA ALA A 336 -16.45 19.70 -4.66
C ALA A 336 -15.93 19.22 -6.04
N GLY A 337 -16.49 18.14 -6.61
CA GLY A 337 -16.15 17.63 -7.94
C GLY A 337 -14.81 16.89 -8.04
N MET A 338 -14.16 16.59 -6.90
CA MET A 338 -12.89 15.86 -6.88
C MET A 338 -13.08 14.39 -7.25
N PHE A 339 -12.02 13.78 -7.76
CA PHE A 339 -11.92 12.33 -7.87
C PHE A 339 -11.50 11.74 -6.53
N VAL A 340 -12.23 10.75 -6.03
CA VAL A 340 -11.97 10.12 -4.74
C VAL A 340 -11.59 8.67 -4.92
N SER A 341 -10.40 8.33 -4.44
CA SER A 341 -9.92 6.95 -4.32
C SER A 341 -9.93 6.50 -2.86
N LEU A 342 -10.17 5.22 -2.62
CA LEU A 342 -9.78 4.57 -1.36
C LEU A 342 -8.40 3.92 -1.51
N ASN A 343 -7.55 4.08 -0.50
CA ASN A 343 -6.39 3.23 -0.27
C ASN A 343 -6.80 2.17 0.76
N LEU A 344 -7.36 1.06 0.26
CA LEU A 344 -7.86 -0.03 1.08
C LEU A 344 -6.69 -0.90 1.53
N LEU A 345 -6.37 -0.88 2.82
CA LEU A 345 -5.34 -1.71 3.43
C LEU A 345 -5.89 -3.13 3.62
N PHE A 346 -5.72 -3.96 2.60
CA PHE A 346 -6.26 -5.30 2.49
C PHE A 346 -5.46 -6.29 3.34
N PHE A 347 -6.18 -7.05 4.18
CA PHE A 347 -5.66 -8.19 4.92
C PHE A 347 -6.51 -9.44 4.60
N PRO A 348 -5.92 -10.51 4.02
CA PRO A 348 -6.67 -11.69 3.61
C PRO A 348 -7.31 -12.44 4.79
N GLY A 349 -8.56 -12.86 4.61
CA GLY A 349 -9.39 -13.50 5.64
C GLY A 349 -10.05 -12.52 6.62
N MET A 350 -9.86 -11.21 6.45
CA MET A 350 -10.57 -10.17 7.20
C MET A 350 -11.26 -9.19 6.25
N THR A 351 -10.49 -8.49 5.41
CA THR A 351 -11.02 -7.46 4.51
C THR A 351 -11.96 -8.05 3.45
N ASP A 352 -11.74 -9.30 3.06
CA ASP A 352 -12.59 -10.07 2.15
C ASP A 352 -13.61 -10.97 2.87
N GLY A 353 -13.91 -10.68 4.14
CA GLY A 353 -15.07 -11.21 4.83
C GLY A 353 -16.38 -10.53 4.38
N GLU A 354 -17.52 -11.23 4.48
CA GLU A 354 -18.83 -10.69 4.09
C GLU A 354 -19.18 -9.38 4.81
N ASN A 355 -18.93 -9.29 6.12
CA ASN A 355 -19.32 -8.12 6.91
C ASN A 355 -18.52 -6.86 6.50
N GLU A 356 -17.25 -7.03 6.11
CA GLU A 356 -16.43 -5.92 5.58
C GLU A 356 -16.87 -5.53 4.18
N TRP A 357 -17.18 -6.52 3.33
CA TRP A 357 -17.66 -6.28 1.99
C TRP A 357 -18.99 -5.52 1.98
N GLU A 358 -19.94 -5.88 2.86
CA GLU A 358 -21.24 -5.19 2.97
C GLU A 358 -21.06 -3.73 3.38
N ALA A 359 -20.26 -3.47 4.42
CA ALA A 359 -19.98 -2.12 4.90
C ALA A 359 -19.26 -1.27 3.83
N LEU A 360 -18.27 -1.85 3.14
CA LEU A 360 -17.56 -1.16 2.06
C LEU A 360 -18.48 -0.88 0.87
N ASN A 361 -19.32 -1.84 0.48
CA ASN A 361 -20.28 -1.67 -0.60
C ASN A 361 -21.29 -0.56 -0.27
N ALA A 362 -21.76 -0.48 0.99
CA ALA A 362 -22.63 0.61 1.43
C ALA A 362 -21.93 1.98 1.32
N LEU A 363 -20.69 2.09 1.80
CA LEU A 363 -19.89 3.31 1.69
C LEU A 363 -19.68 3.74 0.23
N VAL A 364 -19.36 2.80 -0.67
CA VAL A 364 -19.19 3.07 -2.10
C VAL A 364 -20.50 3.55 -2.73
N ALA A 365 -21.61 2.87 -2.45
CA ALA A 365 -22.91 3.18 -3.02
C ALA A 365 -23.40 4.57 -2.58
N GLU A 366 -23.25 4.89 -1.28
CA GLU A 366 -23.62 6.17 -0.70
C GLU A 366 -22.79 7.33 -1.27
N THR A 367 -21.46 7.17 -1.26
CA THR A 367 -20.55 8.29 -1.57
C THR A 367 -20.27 8.46 -3.05
N ARG A 368 -20.56 7.43 -3.86
CA ARG A 368 -20.21 7.40 -5.29
C ARG A 368 -18.71 7.65 -5.53
N LEU A 369 -17.84 7.20 -4.62
CA LEU A 369 -16.40 7.26 -4.82
C LEU A 369 -15.99 6.50 -6.09
N ASP A 370 -14.87 6.91 -6.69
CA ASP A 370 -14.54 6.57 -8.07
C ASP A 370 -13.64 5.34 -8.20
N PHE A 371 -12.81 5.07 -7.19
CA PHE A 371 -11.70 4.13 -7.34
C PHE A 371 -11.31 3.45 -6.02
N ILE A 372 -10.89 2.19 -6.07
CA ILE A 372 -10.23 1.51 -4.94
C ILE A 372 -8.83 1.07 -5.35
N GLN A 373 -7.84 1.58 -4.62
CA GLN A 373 -6.46 1.13 -4.65
C GLN A 373 -6.29 0.01 -3.63
N MET A 374 -6.08 -1.21 -4.13
CA MET A 374 -5.94 -2.42 -3.32
C MET A 374 -4.49 -2.49 -2.80
N ARG A 375 -4.25 -2.05 -1.55
CA ARG A 375 -2.94 -2.12 -0.90
C ARG A 375 -2.87 -3.31 0.02
N ASN A 376 -1.68 -3.87 0.21
CA ASN A 376 -1.47 -4.79 1.32
C ASN A 376 -1.41 -4.01 2.63
N LEU A 377 -2.01 -4.56 3.69
CA LEU A 377 -1.75 -4.10 5.05
C LEU A 377 -0.35 -4.55 5.47
N ASN A 378 0.56 -3.60 5.59
CA ASN A 378 1.94 -3.85 6.01
C ASN A 378 2.05 -3.87 7.54
N LEU A 379 1.75 -5.01 8.16
CA LEU A 379 1.84 -5.23 9.60
C LEU A 379 2.09 -6.72 9.88
N ASP A 380 2.72 -7.03 11.00
CA ASP A 380 2.84 -8.41 11.50
C ASP A 380 1.44 -9.09 11.51
N PRO A 381 1.27 -10.23 10.80
CA PRO A 381 -0.02 -10.92 10.72
C PRO A 381 -0.62 -11.25 12.10
N GLU A 382 0.19 -11.64 13.08
CA GLU A 382 -0.30 -11.94 14.43
C GLU A 382 -0.70 -10.69 15.22
N LEU A 383 -0.06 -9.54 14.93
CA LEU A 383 -0.48 -8.26 15.50
C LEU A 383 -1.84 -7.82 14.93
N VAL A 384 -2.08 -8.03 13.63
CA VAL A 384 -3.40 -7.78 13.01
C VAL A 384 -4.46 -8.67 13.66
N LEU A 385 -4.19 -9.97 13.81
CA LEU A 385 -5.12 -10.93 14.44
C LEU A 385 -5.45 -10.55 15.89
N ARG A 386 -4.45 -10.15 16.67
CA ARG A 386 -4.66 -9.67 18.05
C ARG A 386 -5.46 -8.38 18.09
N LEU A 387 -5.17 -7.44 17.21
CA LEU A 387 -5.87 -6.15 17.14
C LEU A 387 -7.35 -6.32 16.80
N MET A 388 -7.66 -7.31 15.98
CA MET A 388 -9.02 -7.61 15.51
C MET A 388 -9.66 -8.79 16.23
N ALA A 389 -9.13 -9.19 17.40
CA ALA A 389 -9.66 -10.30 18.17
C ALA A 389 -11.12 -10.04 18.58
N GLY A 390 -11.98 -11.02 18.34
CA GLY A 390 -13.42 -10.93 18.65
C GLY A 390 -14.26 -10.16 17.62
N VAL A 391 -13.66 -9.60 16.56
CA VAL A 391 -14.42 -9.01 15.47
C VAL A 391 -14.92 -10.12 14.54
N ASP A 392 -16.23 -10.17 14.31
CA ASP A 392 -16.80 -11.04 13.29
C ASP A 392 -16.67 -10.40 11.90
N PHE A 393 -15.91 -11.04 11.03
CA PHE A 393 -15.71 -10.66 9.63
C PHE A 393 -16.67 -11.42 8.68
N GLY A 394 -17.36 -12.45 9.16
CA GLY A 394 -18.14 -13.36 8.33
C GLY A 394 -17.27 -14.26 7.44
N PRO A 395 -17.88 -15.07 6.56
CA PRO A 395 -17.15 -15.99 5.67
C PRO A 395 -16.19 -15.26 4.72
N CYS A 396 -14.98 -15.81 4.57
CA CYS A 396 -13.96 -15.26 3.68
C CYS A 396 -14.21 -15.65 2.21
N MET A 397 -14.54 -14.67 1.38
CA MET A 397 -14.88 -14.89 -0.03
C MET A 397 -13.69 -14.93 -0.98
N GLY A 398 -12.50 -14.50 -0.53
CA GLY A 398 -11.29 -14.41 -1.35
C GLY A 398 -11.22 -13.12 -2.18
N LEU A 399 -10.00 -12.62 -2.38
CA LEU A 399 -9.69 -11.36 -3.08
C LEU A 399 -10.36 -11.24 -4.46
N ALA A 400 -10.32 -12.30 -5.27
CA ALA A 400 -10.87 -12.28 -6.63
C ALA A 400 -12.39 -12.07 -6.62
N ASN A 401 -13.10 -12.78 -5.75
CA ASN A 401 -14.55 -12.65 -5.62
C ASN A 401 -14.95 -11.32 -4.96
N PHE A 402 -14.19 -10.87 -3.96
CA PHE A 402 -14.36 -9.56 -3.33
C PHE A 402 -14.39 -8.42 -4.36
N MET A 403 -13.36 -8.34 -5.21
CA MET A 403 -13.29 -7.33 -6.27
C MET A 403 -14.39 -7.52 -7.33
N LYS A 404 -14.69 -8.76 -7.72
CA LYS A 404 -15.72 -9.08 -8.72
C LYS A 404 -17.10 -8.60 -8.25
N ARG A 405 -17.45 -8.85 -7.00
CA ARG A 405 -18.74 -8.46 -6.41
C ARG A 405 -18.88 -6.95 -6.26
N LEU A 406 -17.85 -6.26 -5.78
CA LEU A 406 -17.87 -4.78 -5.70
C LEU A 406 -18.08 -4.16 -7.08
N ARG A 407 -17.38 -4.65 -8.12
CA ARG A 407 -17.54 -4.16 -9.50
C ARG A 407 -18.93 -4.46 -10.07
N LYS A 408 -19.50 -5.64 -9.77
CA LYS A 408 -20.85 -6.00 -10.21
C LYS A 408 -21.90 -5.06 -9.61
N ASN A 409 -21.76 -4.72 -8.33
CA ASN A 409 -22.70 -3.85 -7.63
C ASN A 409 -22.49 -2.37 -7.91
N ASN A 410 -21.24 -1.97 -8.23
CA ASN A 410 -20.86 -0.58 -8.49
C ASN A 410 -20.13 -0.49 -9.84
N PRO A 411 -20.83 -0.52 -10.99
CA PRO A 411 -20.20 -0.62 -12.30
C PRO A 411 -19.29 0.56 -12.70
N TRP A 412 -19.43 1.72 -12.05
CA TRP A 412 -18.58 2.89 -12.26
C TRP A 412 -17.25 2.82 -11.50
N LEU A 413 -17.15 1.93 -10.50
CA LEU A 413 -16.01 1.84 -9.60
C LEU A 413 -14.80 1.23 -10.30
N GLY A 414 -13.72 2.00 -10.39
CA GLY A 414 -12.43 1.51 -10.86
C GLY A 414 -11.62 0.82 -9.76
N PHE A 415 -10.65 0.00 -10.18
CA PHE A 415 -9.70 -0.66 -9.29
C PHE A 415 -8.28 -0.47 -9.80
N GLY A 416 -7.33 -0.40 -8.89
CA GLY A 416 -5.92 -0.36 -9.23
C GLY A 416 -5.03 -0.45 -8.00
N TYR A 417 -3.82 0.08 -8.16
CA TYR A 417 -2.82 0.20 -7.13
C TYR A 417 -2.37 1.67 -7.12
N PHE A 418 -2.03 2.30 -8.23
CA PHE A 418 -1.46 3.66 -8.19
C PHE A 418 -2.51 4.77 -8.33
N ASN A 419 -2.09 6.00 -8.01
CA ASN A 419 -2.90 7.18 -8.29
C ASN A 419 -3.08 7.33 -9.81
N PRO A 420 -4.32 7.49 -10.31
CA PRO A 420 -4.57 7.62 -11.74
C PRO A 420 -4.20 9.02 -12.24
N TYR A 421 -3.78 9.09 -13.51
CA TYR A 421 -3.73 10.36 -14.23
C TYR A 421 -5.11 10.70 -14.75
N LEU A 422 -5.66 11.83 -14.33
CA LEU A 422 -7.03 12.27 -14.61
C LEU A 422 -7.15 13.24 -15.79
N GLY A 423 -6.05 13.53 -16.47
CA GLY A 423 -6.00 14.56 -17.52
C GLY A 423 -5.83 15.97 -16.97
N ASP A 424 -5.72 16.91 -17.90
CA ASP A 424 -5.85 18.34 -17.62
C ASP A 424 -7.35 18.63 -17.55
N ARG A 425 -7.95 18.50 -16.36
CA ARG A 425 -9.33 18.97 -16.18
C ARG A 425 -9.31 20.49 -16.32
N ASP A 426 -9.89 21.01 -17.41
CA ASP A 426 -10.29 22.41 -17.48
C ASP A 426 -11.29 22.65 -16.34
N ALA A 427 -10.98 23.61 -15.47
CA ALA A 427 -11.82 24.00 -14.34
C ALA A 427 -13.14 24.71 -14.77
N SER A 428 -13.59 24.48 -16.01
CA SER A 428 -14.72 25.17 -16.65
C SER A 428 -15.81 24.24 -17.19
N ALA A 429 -15.85 22.98 -16.76
CA ALA A 429 -16.97 22.08 -17.04
C ALA A 429 -17.47 21.42 -15.74
N GLY A 430 -18.39 22.12 -15.08
CA GLY A 430 -19.12 21.70 -13.89
C GLY A 430 -20.20 22.71 -13.58
#